data_AF-A0A1I6SFF2-F1
#
_entry.id   AF-A0A1I6SFF2-F1
#
_cell.length_a   1.000
_cell.length_b   1.000
_cell.length_c   1.000
_cell.angle_alpha   90.00
_cell.angle_beta   90.00
_cell.angle_gamma   90.00
#
_symmetry.space_group_name_H-M   'P 1'
#
loop_
_entity.id
_entity.type
_entity.pdbx_description
1 polymer ?
#
loop_
_entity_poly.entity_id
_entity_poly.type
_entity_poly.pdbx_seq_one_letter_code
_entity_poly.pdbx_strand_id
1 'polypeptide(L)'
;MRPLIILVMTCMMLLGAVTPVSAEPPYAKWGRLAMKETTHRYHAEIVDYKHVGRKVEEAGLMSETFRLLLNKGSRKFEVTVRIWFEQHSEKVVRIQFTEDGKVDGLPAFSSMI
;
A
#
# COMPACT_ATOMS: atom_id res chain seq x y z
N MET A 1 25.19 -30.30 43.66
CA MET A 1 24.07 -29.33 43.61
C MET A 1 24.23 -28.22 42.56
N ARG A 2 25.43 -27.96 42.04
CA ARG A 2 25.68 -26.90 41.04
C ARG A 2 25.34 -27.21 39.55
N PRO A 3 25.39 -28.45 39.02
CA PRO A 3 25.16 -28.67 37.59
C PRO A 3 23.67 -28.75 37.19
N LEU A 4 22.78 -29.09 38.14
CA LEU A 4 21.34 -29.23 37.87
C LEU A 4 20.64 -27.87 37.72
N ILE A 5 21.12 -26.83 38.41
CA ILE A 5 20.59 -25.46 38.30
C ILE A 5 20.99 -24.84 36.96
N ILE A 6 22.21 -25.14 36.47
CA ILE A 6 22.70 -24.64 35.18
C ILE A 6 21.89 -25.26 34.02
N LEU A 7 21.59 -26.56 34.09
CA LEU A 7 20.79 -27.24 33.05
C LEU A 7 19.35 -26.71 32.92
N VAL A 8 18.73 -26.30 34.03
CA VAL A 8 17.36 -25.75 34.03
C VAL A 8 17.33 -24.30 33.52
N MET A 9 18.34 -23.48 33.85
CA MET A 9 18.43 -22.11 33.31
C MET A 9 18.74 -22.07 31.81
N THR A 10 19.52 -23.02 31.27
CA THR A 10 19.82 -23.06 29.83
C THR A 10 18.61 -23.52 29.00
N CYS A 11 17.71 -24.34 29.57
CA CYS A 11 16.49 -24.79 28.88
C CYS A 11 15.46 -23.66 28.70
N MET A 12 15.48 -22.64 29.58
CA MET A 12 14.53 -21.52 29.55
C MET A 12 14.94 -20.41 28.55
N MET A 13 16.19 -20.41 28.08
CA MET A 13 16.72 -19.44 27.10
C MET A 13 16.51 -19.86 25.64
N LEU A 14 16.00 -21.07 25.37
CA LEU A 14 15.73 -21.60 24.04
C LEU A 14 14.28 -21.39 23.57
N LEU A 15 13.44 -20.68 24.33
CA LEU A 15 12.16 -20.21 23.83
C LEU A 15 12.42 -19.05 22.86
N GLY A 16 12.62 -19.38 21.59
CA GLY A 16 12.69 -18.41 20.49
C GLY A 16 11.51 -17.45 20.57
N ALA A 17 11.80 -16.16 20.46
CA ALA A 17 10.78 -15.13 20.43
C ALA A 17 9.82 -15.40 19.27
N VAL A 18 8.59 -15.81 19.57
CA VAL A 18 7.49 -15.79 18.61
C VAL A 18 7.16 -14.33 18.34
N THR A 19 7.76 -13.75 17.29
CA THR A 19 7.38 -12.43 16.82
C THR A 19 5.96 -12.52 16.27
N PRO A 20 5.00 -11.69 16.73
CA PRO A 20 3.69 -11.66 16.11
C PRO A 20 3.86 -11.23 14.66
N VAL A 21 3.49 -12.10 13.72
CA VAL A 21 3.32 -11.71 12.32
C VAL A 21 2.18 -10.70 12.30
N SER A 22 2.52 -9.41 12.21
CA SER A 22 1.53 -8.36 12.00
C SER A 22 0.84 -8.66 10.66
N ALA A 23 -0.46 -8.96 10.70
CA ALA A 23 -1.22 -9.21 9.50
C ALA A 23 -1.19 -7.97 8.61
N GLU A 24 -0.82 -8.15 7.34
CA GLU A 24 -0.76 -7.07 6.37
C GLU A 24 -2.14 -6.39 6.22
N PRO A 25 -2.22 -5.04 6.15
CA PRO A 25 -3.49 -4.37 5.93
C PRO A 25 -4.19 -4.84 4.64
N PRO A 26 -5.52 -5.01 4.65
CA PRO A 26 -6.26 -5.54 3.49
C PRO A 26 -6.12 -4.73 2.18
N TYR A 27 -5.69 -3.46 2.26
CA TYR A 27 -5.48 -2.61 1.09
C TYR A 27 -4.11 -2.82 0.42
N ALA A 28 -3.13 -3.38 1.14
CA ALA A 28 -1.73 -3.35 0.72
C ALA A 28 -1.45 -4.17 -0.55
N LYS A 29 -2.18 -5.27 -0.75
CA LYS A 29 -2.21 -6.04 -2.01
C LYS A 29 -2.49 -5.13 -3.22
N TRP A 30 -3.50 -4.28 -3.09
CA TRP A 30 -3.95 -3.38 -4.14
C TRP A 30 -3.00 -2.19 -4.31
N GLY A 31 -2.38 -1.72 -3.23
CA GLY A 31 -1.34 -0.70 -3.29
C GLY A 31 -0.14 -1.17 -4.12
N ARG A 32 0.34 -2.41 -3.93
CA ARG A 32 1.40 -2.99 -4.77
C ARG A 32 1.01 -3.06 -6.25
N LEU A 33 -0.23 -3.47 -6.53
CA LEU A 33 -0.73 -3.52 -7.90
C LEU A 33 -0.78 -2.11 -8.52
N ALA A 34 -1.28 -1.13 -7.78
CA ALA A 34 -1.33 0.27 -8.22
C ALA A 34 0.06 0.80 -8.58
N MET A 35 1.06 0.55 -7.74
CA MET A 35 2.44 0.99 -8.00
C MET A 35 3.01 0.30 -9.24
N LYS A 36 2.88 -1.03 -9.34
CA LYS A 36 3.39 -1.81 -10.48
C LYS A 36 2.81 -1.31 -11.81
N GLU A 37 1.49 -1.20 -11.90
CA GLU A 37 0.82 -0.81 -13.14
C GLU A 37 1.09 0.66 -13.50
N THR A 38 1.26 1.52 -12.49
CA THR A 38 1.64 2.93 -12.70
C THR A 38 3.06 3.04 -13.27
N THR A 39 4.03 2.35 -12.68
CA THR A 39 5.41 2.34 -13.20
C THR A 39 5.45 1.78 -14.62
N HIS A 40 4.67 0.73 -14.90
CA HIS A 40 4.56 0.16 -16.25
C HIS A 40 3.97 1.15 -17.25
N ARG A 41 2.90 1.87 -16.89
CA ARG A 41 2.20 2.81 -17.78
C ARG A 41 2.98 4.09 -18.05
N TYR A 42 3.59 4.67 -17.02
CA TYR A 42 4.19 6.02 -17.12
C TYR A 42 5.69 6.00 -17.36
N HIS A 43 6.36 4.87 -17.10
CA HIS A 43 7.82 4.73 -17.13
C HIS A 43 8.49 5.84 -16.30
N ALA A 44 8.01 6.01 -15.07
CA ALA A 44 8.42 7.04 -14.13
C ALA A 44 8.62 6.43 -12.73
N GLU A 45 9.45 7.07 -11.92
CA GLU A 45 9.68 6.68 -10.54
C GLU A 45 8.50 7.15 -9.67
N ILE A 46 8.06 6.32 -8.72
CA ILE A 46 7.08 6.71 -7.72
C ILE A 46 7.86 7.22 -6.51
N VAL A 47 7.71 8.51 -6.19
CA VAL A 47 8.45 9.17 -5.11
C VAL A 47 7.60 9.39 -3.85
N ASP A 48 6.28 9.30 -3.96
CA ASP A 48 5.36 9.29 -2.83
C ASP A 48 4.12 8.44 -3.13
N TYR A 49 3.53 7.89 -2.09
CA TYR A 49 2.40 6.97 -2.13
C TYR A 49 1.44 7.26 -0.98
N LYS A 50 0.15 7.40 -1.31
CA LYS A 50 -0.92 7.53 -0.33
C LYS A 50 -2.10 6.62 -0.66
N HIS A 51 -2.51 5.81 0.31
CA HIS A 51 -3.82 5.16 0.28
C HIS A 51 -4.91 6.18 0.57
N VAL A 52 -5.86 6.34 -0.35
CA VAL A 52 -6.99 7.27 -0.20
C VAL A 52 -8.15 6.59 0.53
N GLY A 53 -8.45 5.34 0.16
CA GLY A 53 -9.48 4.56 0.83
C GLY A 53 -10.16 3.52 -0.06
N ARG A 54 -11.00 2.74 0.62
CA ARG A 54 -11.84 1.69 0.05
C ARG A 54 -13.27 2.17 -0.13
N LYS A 55 -13.94 1.71 -1.18
CA LYS A 55 -15.37 1.91 -1.39
C LYS A 55 -16.05 0.59 -1.76
N VAL A 56 -17.24 0.35 -1.22
CA VAL A 56 -18.16 -0.70 -1.70
C VAL A 56 -18.86 -0.13 -2.93
N GLU A 57 -18.74 -0.81 -4.05
CA GLU A 57 -19.37 -0.43 -5.31
C GLU A 57 -20.58 -1.36 -5.55
N GLU A 58 -21.30 -1.14 -6.64
CA GLU A 58 -22.45 -1.97 -7.00
C GLU A 58 -22.03 -3.36 -7.53
N ALA A 59 -23.00 -4.27 -7.64
CA ALA A 59 -22.82 -5.59 -8.25
C ALA A 59 -21.71 -6.46 -7.63
N GLY A 60 -21.49 -6.34 -6.31
CA GLY A 60 -20.49 -7.15 -5.59
C GLY A 60 -19.04 -6.74 -5.87
N LEU A 61 -18.83 -5.51 -6.34
CA LEU A 61 -17.50 -4.94 -6.55
C LEU A 61 -17.07 -4.11 -5.34
N MET A 62 -15.76 -4.03 -5.16
CA MET A 62 -15.12 -3.06 -4.29
C MET A 62 -14.12 -2.25 -5.11
N SER A 63 -13.82 -1.03 -4.65
CA SER A 63 -12.70 -0.26 -5.19
C SER A 63 -11.72 0.18 -4.12
N GLU A 64 -10.46 0.26 -4.51
CA GLU A 64 -9.37 0.84 -3.72
C GLU A 64 -8.73 1.97 -4.51
N THR A 65 -8.56 3.12 -3.84
CA THR A 65 -8.01 4.34 -4.47
C THR A 65 -6.68 4.72 -3.83
N PHE A 66 -5.72 5.08 -4.67
CA PHE A 66 -4.37 5.49 -4.31
C PHE A 66 -4.01 6.80 -5.03
N ARG A 67 -3.20 7.63 -4.39
CA ARG A 67 -2.56 8.80 -5.01
C ARG A 67 -1.06 8.56 -5.02
N LEU A 68 -0.46 8.68 -6.18
CA LEU A 68 0.95 8.41 -6.42
C LEU A 68 1.60 9.68 -6.98
N LEU A 69 2.69 10.12 -6.37
CA LEU A 69 3.51 11.18 -6.93
C LEU A 69 4.60 10.56 -7.79
N LEU A 70 4.61 10.90 -9.08
CA LEU A 70 5.57 10.38 -10.03
C LEU A 70 6.65 11.43 -10.31
N ASN A 71 7.85 10.95 -10.58
CA ASN A 71 8.97 11.74 -11.07
C ASN A 71 9.45 11.17 -12.42
N LYS A 72 9.37 11.99 -13.48
CA LYS A 72 9.84 11.66 -14.82
C LYS A 72 10.80 12.74 -15.30
N GLY A 73 12.06 12.62 -14.89
CA GLY A 73 13.10 13.61 -15.21
C GLY A 73 12.85 14.94 -14.50
N SER A 74 12.52 15.99 -15.26
CA SER A 74 12.21 17.32 -14.72
C SER A 74 10.74 17.51 -14.34
N ARG A 75 9.87 16.53 -14.61
CA ARG A 75 8.44 16.63 -14.38
C ARG A 75 8.00 15.78 -13.19
N LYS A 76 7.41 16.43 -12.19
CA LYS A 76 6.64 15.75 -11.13
C LYS A 76 5.16 15.94 -11.37
N PHE A 77 4.39 14.87 -11.21
CA PHE A 77 2.95 14.92 -11.41
C PHE A 77 2.28 13.83 -10.58
N GLU A 78 1.04 14.08 -10.19
CA GLU A 78 0.28 13.12 -9.39
C GLU A 78 -0.63 12.28 -10.27
N VAL A 79 -0.74 11.00 -9.95
CA VAL A 79 -1.65 10.07 -10.58
C VAL A 79 -2.53 9.46 -9.50
N THR A 80 -3.84 9.64 -9.65
CA THR A 80 -4.85 8.89 -8.91
C THR A 80 -5.10 7.56 -9.61
N VAL A 81 -4.90 6.47 -8.89
CA VAL A 81 -5.16 5.10 -9.35
C VAL A 81 -6.36 4.55 -8.61
N ARG A 82 -7.37 4.08 -9.34
CA ARG A 82 -8.50 3.36 -8.77
C ARG A 82 -8.59 1.97 -9.35
N ILE A 83 -8.67 0.97 -8.48
CA ILE A 83 -8.73 -0.44 -8.84
C ILE A 83 -10.09 -0.98 -8.41
N TRP A 84 -10.85 -1.56 -9.32
CA TRP A 84 -12.09 -2.28 -9.04
C TRP A 84 -11.85 -3.78 -9.10
N PHE A 85 -12.37 -4.50 -8.13
CA PHE A 85 -12.26 -5.95 -8.05
C PHE A 85 -13.53 -6.57 -7.46
N GLU A 86 -13.79 -7.83 -7.80
CA GLU A 86 -14.87 -8.61 -7.22
C GLU A 86 -14.60 -8.90 -5.73
N GLN A 87 -15.57 -8.65 -4.87
CA GLN A 87 -15.41 -8.77 -3.41
C GLN A 87 -15.02 -10.18 -2.95
N HIS A 88 -15.52 -11.23 -3.61
CA HIS A 88 -15.32 -12.62 -3.19
C HIS A 88 -14.10 -13.27 -3.84
N SER A 89 -13.94 -13.08 -5.16
CA SER A 89 -12.86 -13.72 -5.93
C SER A 89 -11.58 -12.89 -5.96
N GLU A 90 -11.66 -11.61 -5.56
CA GLU A 90 -10.60 -10.62 -5.70
C GLU A 90 -10.09 -10.48 -7.15
N LYS A 91 -10.92 -10.86 -8.13
CA LYS A 91 -10.60 -10.69 -9.54
C LYS A 91 -10.66 -9.21 -9.90
N VAL A 92 -9.56 -8.69 -10.43
CA VAL A 92 -9.50 -7.30 -10.94
C VAL A 92 -10.38 -7.18 -12.17
N VAL A 93 -11.29 -6.22 -12.13
CA VAL A 93 -12.24 -5.92 -13.22
C VAL A 93 -11.78 -4.69 -14.00
N ARG A 94 -11.20 -3.70 -13.32
CA ARG A 94 -10.77 -2.44 -13.94
C ARG A 94 -9.65 -1.80 -13.13
N ILE A 95 -8.72 -1.16 -13.83
CA ILE A 95 -7.78 -0.19 -13.26
C ILE A 95 -7.91 1.11 -14.05
N GLN A 96 -8.14 2.23 -13.35
CA GLN A 96 -8.20 3.56 -13.93
C GLN A 96 -7.05 4.42 -13.40
N PHE A 97 -6.46 5.20 -14.29
CA PHE A 97 -5.43 6.19 -13.99
C PHE A 97 -5.97 7.56 -14.38
N THR A 98 -5.90 8.50 -13.45
CA THR A 98 -6.22 9.91 -13.69
C THR A 98 -5.00 10.72 -13.27
N GLU A 99 -4.37 11.37 -14.25
CA GLU A 99 -3.30 12.33 -13.98
C GLU A 99 -3.93 13.65 -13.56
N ASP A 100 -3.59 14.12 -12.35
CA ASP A 100 -4.06 15.41 -11.89
C ASP A 100 -3.19 16.49 -12.54
N GLY A 101 -3.77 17.24 -13.48
CA GLY A 101 -3.11 18.30 -14.25
C GLY A 101 -2.77 19.55 -13.43
N LYS A 102 -2.38 19.41 -12.16
CA LYS A 102 -2.06 20.54 -11.30
C LYS A 102 -0.69 21.10 -11.70
N VAL A 103 -0.77 22.16 -12.51
CA VAL A 103 0.31 23.08 -12.88
C VAL A 103 1.07 23.52 -11.63
N ASP A 104 2.40 23.52 -11.75
CA ASP A 104 3.34 23.97 -10.71
C ASP A 104 2.85 25.25 -10.00
N GLY A 105 2.67 25.19 -8.68
CA GLY A 105 2.60 26.40 -7.84
C GLY A 105 1.39 26.62 -6.92
N LEU A 106 0.45 25.69 -6.73
CA LEU A 106 -0.61 25.86 -5.70
C LEU A 106 -0.41 24.95 -4.48
N PRO A 107 -0.46 25.51 -3.25
CA PRO A 107 -0.09 24.81 -2.03
C PRO A 107 -0.96 23.56 -1.80
N ALA A 108 -0.28 22.54 -1.27
CA ALA A 108 -0.89 21.32 -0.78
C ALA A 108 -1.96 21.65 0.26
N PHE A 109 -3.14 21.05 0.08
CA PHE A 109 -4.10 20.70 1.12
C PHE A 109 -3.86 21.41 2.47
N SER A 110 -4.23 22.69 2.54
CA SER A 110 -4.51 23.31 3.83
C SER A 110 -5.77 22.63 4.33
N SER A 111 -5.60 21.69 5.25
CA SER A 111 -6.68 21.16 6.08
C SER A 111 -7.48 22.34 6.61
N MET A 112 -8.68 22.53 6.08
CA MET A 112 -9.69 23.36 6.69
C MET A 112 -10.27 22.52 7.83
N ILE A 113 -9.71 22.68 9.02
CA ILE A 113 -10.37 22.51 10.31
C ILE A 113 -9.98 23.74 11.13
#